data_AF-A0A2S5Y6U2-F1
#
_entry.id   AF-A0A2S5Y6U2-F1
#
_cell.length_a   1.000
_cell.length_b   1.000
_cell.length_c   1.000
_cell.angle_alpha   90.00
_cell.angle_beta   90.00
_cell.angle_gamma   90.00
#
_symmetry.space_group_name_H-M   'P 1'
#
loop_
_entity.id
_entity.type
_entity.pdbx_description
1 polymer ?
#
loop_
_entity_poly.entity_id
_entity_poly.type
_entity_poly.pdbx_seq_one_letter_code
_entity_poly.pdbx_strand_id
1 'polypeptide(L)'
;MTRNSIFDTDVYARVDELIGSLQWTTRKQFANDRNCFSRTGSRVRDWKFGDKVSAPDMHGAFMKDYGHAGAEFVDDALTRFLTILGAVIRAAEDSDDCPVG
;
A
#
# COMPACT_ATOMS: atom_id res chain seq x y z
N MET A 1 -13.28 -10.95 24.16
CA MET A 1 -12.20 -10.12 23.56
C MET A 1 -12.56 -9.88 22.11
N THR A 2 -13.08 -8.71 21.78
CA THR A 2 -13.44 -8.30 20.42
C THR A 2 -12.18 -7.82 19.71
N ARG A 3 -11.63 -8.65 18.81
CA ARG A 3 -10.64 -8.18 17.84
C ARG A 3 -11.38 -7.33 16.80
N ASN A 4 -11.41 -6.01 17.01
CA ASN A 4 -11.68 -5.05 15.94
C ASN A 4 -10.40 -4.89 15.12
N SER A 5 -10.00 -5.93 14.38
CA SER A 5 -9.11 -5.73 13.23
C SER A 5 -10.00 -5.50 12.03
N ILE A 6 -9.92 -4.30 11.44
CA ILE A 6 -10.71 -3.93 10.25
C ILE A 6 -10.30 -4.78 9.03
N PHE A 7 -9.15 -5.45 9.08
CA PHE A 7 -8.67 -6.36 8.03
C PHE A 7 -8.08 -7.63 8.65
N ASP A 8 -8.92 -8.65 8.85
CA ASP A 8 -8.47 -10.01 9.09
C ASP A 8 -8.28 -10.70 7.73
N THR A 9 -7.12 -10.50 7.10
CA THR A 9 -6.83 -10.98 5.75
C THR A 9 -6.54 -12.47 5.69
N ASP A 10 -6.37 -13.14 6.82
CA ASP A 10 -6.03 -14.57 6.90
C ASP A 10 -7.19 -15.49 6.43
N VAL A 11 -8.39 -14.94 6.24
CA VAL A 11 -9.59 -15.70 5.84
C VAL A 11 -9.74 -15.80 4.32
N TYR A 12 -9.18 -14.87 3.54
CA TYR A 12 -9.43 -14.76 2.09
C TYR A 12 -8.14 -14.94 1.29
N ALA A 13 -8.12 -15.93 0.40
CA ALA A 13 -6.97 -16.24 -0.43
C ALA A 13 -6.78 -15.22 -1.58
N ARG A 14 -7.81 -14.43 -1.89
CA ARG A 14 -7.81 -13.43 -2.97
C ARG A 14 -8.47 -12.13 -2.53
N VAL A 15 -7.93 -11.02 -3.02
CA VAL A 15 -8.45 -9.66 -2.75
C VAL A 15 -9.91 -9.51 -3.19
N ASP A 16 -10.30 -10.12 -4.31
CA ASP A 16 -11.69 -10.05 -4.79
C ASP A 16 -12.69 -10.76 -3.85
N GLU A 17 -12.25 -11.84 -3.18
CA GLU A 17 -13.06 -12.55 -2.19
C GLU A 17 -13.22 -11.71 -0.91
N LEU A 18 -12.14 -11.08 -0.46
CA LEU A 18 -12.16 -10.12 0.64
C LEU A 18 -13.12 -8.97 0.31
N ILE A 19 -12.97 -8.32 -0.85
CA ILE A 19 -13.85 -7.22 -1.28
C ILE A 19 -15.31 -7.70 -1.37
N GLY A 20 -15.55 -8.90 -1.91
CA GLY A 20 -16.87 -9.51 -2.02
C GLY A 20 -17.56 -9.75 -0.68
N SER A 21 -16.80 -10.05 0.37
CA SER A 21 -17.29 -10.26 1.74
C SER A 21 -17.75 -8.98 2.45
N LEU A 22 -17.34 -7.81 1.96
CA LEU A 22 -17.66 -6.53 2.59
C LEU A 22 -19.13 -6.14 2.39
N GLN A 23 -19.64 -5.34 3.33
CA GLN A 23 -20.97 -4.73 3.22
C GLN A 23 -21.11 -3.96 1.90
N TRP A 24 -22.32 -3.92 1.35
CA TRP A 24 -22.58 -3.30 0.05
C TRP A 24 -22.18 -1.82 0.00
N THR A 25 -22.40 -1.08 1.08
CA THR A 25 -21.98 0.33 1.22
C THR A 25 -20.47 0.47 1.13
N THR A 26 -19.71 -0.37 1.84
CA THR A 26 -18.25 -0.42 1.81
C THR A 26 -17.74 -0.75 0.40
N ARG A 27 -18.34 -1.75 -0.27
CA ARG A 27 -17.99 -2.10 -1.66
C ARG A 27 -18.19 -0.93 -2.62
N LYS A 28 -19.28 -0.17 -2.48
CA LYS A 28 -19.53 1.04 -3.26
C LYS A 28 -18.48 2.12 -3.00
N GLN A 29 -18.05 2.30 -1.75
CA GLN A 29 -16.99 3.25 -1.42
C GLN A 29 -15.68 2.86 -2.10
N PHE A 30 -15.26 1.59 -2.00
CA PHE A 30 -14.07 1.09 -2.71
C PHE A 30 -14.15 1.30 -4.23
N ALA A 31 -15.32 1.06 -4.84
CA ALA A 31 -15.51 1.30 -6.26
C ALA A 31 -15.39 2.79 -6.62
N ASN A 32 -15.92 3.67 -5.78
CA ASN A 32 -15.78 5.13 -5.95
C ASN A 32 -14.32 5.56 -5.77
N ASP A 33 -13.63 5.06 -4.75
CA ASP A 33 -12.22 5.39 -4.47
C ASP A 33 -11.33 4.94 -5.64
N ARG A 34 -11.56 3.73 -6.17
CA ARG A 34 -10.87 3.25 -7.37
C ARG A 34 -11.12 4.15 -8.59
N ASN A 35 -12.36 4.59 -8.80
CA ASN A 35 -12.68 5.52 -9.88
C ASN A 35 -12.02 6.88 -9.68
N CYS A 36 -11.99 7.40 -8.46
CA CYS A 36 -11.29 8.64 -8.12
C CYS A 36 -9.79 8.52 -8.38
N PHE A 37 -9.15 7.44 -7.92
CA PHE A 37 -7.74 7.14 -8.20
C PHE A 37 -7.45 7.08 -9.70
N SER A 38 -8.30 6.41 -10.50
CA SER A 38 -8.09 6.36 -11.96
C SER A 38 -8.13 7.73 -12.66
N ARG A 39 -8.75 8.74 -12.03
CA ARG A 39 -8.86 10.10 -12.56
C ARG A 39 -7.70 11.00 -12.17
N THR A 40 -6.87 10.62 -11.20
CA THR A 40 -5.68 11.41 -10.82
C THR A 40 -4.57 11.32 -11.86
N GLY A 41 -4.68 10.39 -12.83
CA GLY A 41 -3.58 10.08 -13.75
C GLY A 41 -2.50 9.21 -13.09
N SER A 42 -2.71 8.80 -11.84
CA SER A 42 -1.75 7.97 -11.13
C SER A 42 -1.71 6.55 -11.68
N ARG A 43 -0.53 5.96 -11.71
CA ARG A 43 -0.27 4.58 -12.15
C ARG A 43 0.33 3.76 -11.03
N VAL A 44 -0.06 2.50 -10.95
CA VAL A 44 0.55 1.54 -10.02
C VAL A 44 1.56 0.71 -10.80
N ARG A 45 2.80 0.64 -10.32
CA ARG A 45 3.84 -0.23 -10.87
C ARG A 45 4.63 -0.91 -9.77
N ASP A 46 5.32 -1.98 -10.15
CA ASP A 46 6.26 -2.63 -9.25
C ASP A 46 7.46 -1.67 -9.04
N TRP A 47 7.74 -1.37 -7.78
CA TRP A 47 8.89 -0.57 -7.35
C TRP A 47 10.17 -1.40 -7.49
N LYS A 48 11.25 -0.77 -7.91
CA LYS A 48 12.55 -1.40 -8.10
C LYS A 48 13.62 -0.71 -7.26
N PHE A 49 14.59 -1.51 -6.83
CA PHE A 49 15.77 -0.98 -6.17
C PHE A 49 16.51 -0.01 -7.11
N GLY A 50 16.77 1.22 -6.65
CA GLY A 50 17.36 2.28 -7.46
C GLY A 50 16.37 3.19 -8.19
N ASP A 51 15.05 3.01 -7.99
CA ASP A 51 14.07 4.02 -8.40
C ASP A 51 14.38 5.38 -7.73
N LYS A 52 14.06 6.48 -8.44
CA LYS A 52 14.40 7.87 -8.01
C LYS A 52 13.91 8.22 -6.60
N VAL A 53 12.88 7.53 -6.13
CA VAL A 53 12.37 7.67 -4.78
C VAL A 53 12.38 6.30 -4.11
N SER A 54 13.07 6.24 -2.97
CA SER A 54 13.19 5.06 -2.14
C SER A 54 11.87 4.83 -1.39
N ALA A 55 11.30 3.63 -1.46
CA ALA A 55 10.15 3.25 -0.63
C ALA A 55 10.41 3.48 0.88
N PRO A 56 11.61 3.23 1.43
CA PRO A 56 12.02 3.64 2.77
C PRO A 56 11.88 5.14 3.06
N ASP A 57 12.30 6.00 2.11
CA ASP A 57 12.23 7.45 2.29
C ASP A 57 10.78 7.94 2.36
N MET A 58 9.92 7.40 1.50
CA MET A 58 8.49 7.69 1.55
C MET A 58 7.84 7.23 2.86
N HIS A 59 8.17 6.02 3.32
CA HIS A 59 7.65 5.52 4.58
C HIS A 59 8.14 6.38 5.75
N GLY A 60 9.41 6.81 5.73
CA GLY A 60 9.96 7.72 6.72
C GLY A 60 9.25 9.07 6.75
N ALA A 61 8.98 9.67 5.58
CA ALA A 61 8.21 10.91 5.47
C ALA A 61 6.78 10.76 6.01
N PHE A 62 6.09 9.69 5.60
CA PHE A 62 4.75 9.36 6.11
C PHE A 62 4.76 9.24 7.64
N MET A 63 5.65 8.43 8.21
CA MET A 63 5.72 8.24 9.66
C MET A 63 5.98 9.54 10.42
N LYS A 64 6.81 10.43 9.87
CA LYS A 64 7.08 11.75 10.44
C LYS A 64 5.84 12.66 10.40
N ASP A 65 5.14 12.72 9.28
CA ASP A 65 3.96 13.58 9.12
C ASP A 65 2.82 13.21 10.08
N TYR A 66 2.73 11.92 10.45
CA TYR A 66 1.75 11.42 11.42
C TYR A 66 2.30 11.30 12.85
N GLY A 67 3.49 11.83 13.14
CA GLY A 67 4.03 11.94 14.50
C GLY A 67 4.57 10.64 15.11
N HIS A 68 4.91 9.66 14.29
CA HIS A 68 5.54 8.41 14.76
C HIS A 68 7.03 8.63 15.04
N ALA A 69 7.56 7.90 16.04
CA ALA A 69 8.94 8.08 16.53
C ALA A 69 10.02 7.61 15.54
N GLY A 70 9.67 6.85 14.50
CA GLY A 70 10.60 6.40 13.47
C GLY A 70 9.91 5.55 12.40
N ALA A 71 10.60 5.38 11.27
CA ALA A 71 10.17 4.46 10.22
C ALA A 71 10.17 3.02 10.75
N GLU A 72 9.03 2.34 10.69
CA GLU A 72 8.96 0.89 10.93
C GLU A 72 9.57 0.09 9.76
N PHE A 73 9.55 0.67 8.56
CA PHE A 73 10.15 0.14 7.36
C PHE A 73 11.54 0.76 7.17
N VAL A 74 12.53 0.23 7.90
CA VAL A 74 13.95 0.56 7.77
C VAL A 74 14.61 -0.28 6.68
N ASP A 75 15.79 0.13 6.21
CA ASP A 75 16.56 -0.57 5.15
C ASP A 75 16.74 -2.08 5.44
N ASP A 76 16.95 -2.46 6.70
CA ASP A 76 17.06 -3.86 7.11
C ASP A 76 15.75 -4.65 6.92
N ALA A 77 14.60 -4.03 7.22
CA ALA A 77 13.29 -4.66 7.06
C ALA A 77 12.92 -4.79 5.59
N LEU A 78 13.19 -3.76 4.79
CA LEU A 78 13.06 -3.80 3.33
C LEU A 78 13.97 -4.89 2.74
N THR A 79 15.23 -4.94 3.15
CA THR A 79 16.20 -5.93 2.65
C THR A 79 15.71 -7.35 2.94
N ARG A 80 15.21 -7.60 4.16
CA ARG A 80 14.61 -8.90 4.52
C ARG A 80 13.33 -9.21 3.74
N PHE A 81 12.51 -8.20 3.42
CA PHE A 81 11.33 -8.40 2.59
C PHE A 81 11.72 -8.80 1.16
N LEU A 82 12.70 -8.11 0.57
CA LEU A 82 13.17 -8.36 -0.79
C LEU A 82 13.86 -9.72 -0.97
N THR A 83 14.31 -10.37 0.12
CA THR A 83 14.87 -11.73 0.05
C THR A 83 13.79 -12.82 0.01
N ILE A 84 12.52 -12.50 0.26
CA ILE A 84 11.40 -13.44 0.12
C ILE A 84 11.14 -13.67 -1.38
N LEU A 85 11.14 -14.93 -1.81
CA LEU A 85 10.91 -15.28 -3.20
C LEU A 85 9.55 -14.78 -3.69
N GLY A 86 9.56 -13.93 -4.71
CA GLY A 86 8.35 -13.35 -5.29
C GLY A 86 7.79 -12.14 -4.53
N ALA A 87 8.51 -11.61 -3.54
CA ALA A 87 8.14 -10.36 -2.90
C ALA A 87 8.20 -9.19 -3.90
N VAL A 88 7.14 -8.39 -3.91
CA VAL A 88 6.99 -7.22 -4.78
C VAL A 88 6.41 -6.09 -3.94
N ILE A 89 7.02 -4.91 -4.05
CA ILE A 89 6.45 -3.66 -3.57
C ILE A 89 5.78 -2.99 -4.77
N ARG A 90 4.53 -2.57 -4.61
CA ARG A 90 3.83 -1.76 -5.62
C ARG A 90 3.76 -0.33 -5.13
N ALA A 91 4.19 0.59 -5.98
CA ALA A 91 4.11 2.01 -5.74
C ALA A 91 3.09 2.63 -6.70
N ALA A 92 2.32 3.59 -6.19
CA ALA A 92 1.51 4.52 -6.95
C ALA A 92 2.36 5.75 -7.28
N GLU A 93 2.41 6.13 -8.55
CA GLU A 93 3.07 7.35 -9.03
C GLU A 93 2.04 8.26 -9.68
N ASP A 94 2.18 9.57 -9.50
CA ASP A 94 1.44 10.55 -10.29
C ASP A 94 1.97 10.68 -11.72
N SER A 95 1.44 11.63 -12.48
CA SER A 95 1.81 11.86 -13.87
C SER A 95 3.22 12.39 -14.07
N ASP A 96 3.86 12.91 -13.02
CA ASP A 96 5.23 13.44 -13.05
C ASP A 96 6.26 12.41 -12.55
N ASP A 97 5.84 11.14 -12.45
CA ASP A 97 6.60 10.03 -11.90
C ASP A 97 6.98 10.24 -10.42
N CYS A 98 6.27 11.13 -9.71
CA CYS A 98 6.45 11.29 -8.27
C CYS A 98 5.59 10.25 -7.55
N PRO A 99 6.16 9.47 -6.62
CA PRO A 99 5.36 8.49 -5.92
C PRO A 99 4.48 9.16 -4.86
N VAL A 100 3.27 8.64 -4.75
CA VAL A 100 2.18 9.17 -3.92
C VAL A 100 1.64 8.13 -2.93
N GLY A 101 2.15 6.88 -2.98
CA GLY A 101 1.78 5.80 -2.07
C GLY A 101 2.30 4.44 -2.49
#